data_AF-A0A662VGC6-F1
#
_entry.id   AF-A0A662VGC6-F1
#
_cell.length_a   1.000
_cell.length_b   1.000
_cell.length_c   1.000
_cell.angle_alpha   90.00
_cell.angle_beta   90.00
_cell.angle_gamma   90.00
#
_symmetry.space_group_name_H-M   'P 1'
#
loop_
_entity.id
_entity.type
_entity.pdbx_description
1 polymer ?
#
loop_
_entity_poly.entity_id
_entity_poly.type
_entity_poly.pdbx_seq_one_letter_code
_entity_poly.pdbx_strand_id
1 'polypeptide(L)'
;MVATDETQLSRLTNNVRSELRRKGYRTMIKTVNEKDLFGNNIKYDMIHAISRDERTIITIRLRFLGDKHRVHISAKTSHLEDLADKLEDIGYRVVDTEEELTASAMFETRELVSKIKRTLETIS
;
A
#
# COMPACT_ATOMS: atom_id res chain seq x y z
N MET A 1 18.62 -18.03 3.13
CA MET A 1 17.16 -18.07 2.87
C MET A 1 16.64 -16.70 2.39
N VAL A 2 17.20 -16.11 1.33
CA VAL A 2 16.87 -14.72 0.89
C VAL A 2 15.94 -14.68 -0.33
N ALA A 3 15.90 -15.76 -1.13
CA ALA A 3 15.13 -15.81 -2.37
C ALA A 3 13.60 -15.85 -2.17
N THR A 4 13.12 -16.33 -1.03
CA THR A 4 11.69 -16.51 -0.75
C THR A 4 11.00 -15.16 -0.55
N ASP A 5 11.66 -14.26 0.17
CA ASP A 5 11.12 -12.96 0.60
C ASP A 5 10.99 -11.99 -0.58
N GLU A 6 12.01 -11.94 -1.44
CA GLU A 6 12.00 -11.08 -2.64
C GLU A 6 10.95 -11.55 -3.67
N THR A 7 10.80 -12.87 -3.80
CA THR A 7 9.79 -13.45 -4.70
C THR A 7 8.37 -13.19 -4.21
N GLN A 8 8.15 -13.25 -2.89
CA GLN A 8 6.84 -12.97 -2.29
C GLN A 8 6.47 -11.48 -2.42
N LEU A 9 7.41 -10.58 -2.09
CA LEU A 9 7.20 -9.15 -2.26
C LEU A 9 6.90 -8.79 -3.73
N SER A 10 7.68 -9.31 -4.67
CA SER A 10 7.46 -9.06 -6.10
C SER A 10 6.10 -9.55 -6.60
N ARG A 11 5.68 -10.76 -6.20
CA ARG A 11 4.35 -11.30 -6.55
C ARG A 11 3.23 -10.44 -6.00
N LEU A 12 3.33 -10.03 -4.74
CA LEU A 12 2.36 -9.15 -4.12
C LEU A 12 2.29 -7.81 -4.85
N THR A 13 3.42 -7.15 -5.08
CA THR A 13 3.50 -5.86 -5.76
C THR A 13 2.83 -5.93 -7.13
N ASN A 14 3.04 -7.01 -7.88
CA ASN A 14 2.39 -7.23 -9.17
C ASN A 14 0.86 -7.44 -9.04
N ASN A 15 0.40 -8.17 -8.03
CA ASN A 15 -1.03 -8.35 -7.76
C ASN A 15 -1.71 -7.00 -7.46
N VAL A 16 -1.11 -6.19 -6.59
CA VAL A 16 -1.64 -4.85 -6.24
C VAL A 16 -1.66 -3.95 -7.47
N ARG A 17 -0.59 -3.93 -8.27
CA ARG A 17 -0.52 -3.19 -9.53
C ARG A 17 -1.61 -3.63 -10.51
N SER A 18 -1.88 -4.93 -10.61
CA SER A 18 -2.91 -5.46 -11.51
C SER A 18 -4.30 -4.94 -11.13
N GLU A 19 -4.65 -4.98 -9.84
CA GLU A 19 -5.96 -4.49 -9.37
C GLU A 19 -6.12 -2.98 -9.57
N LEU A 20 -5.07 -2.18 -9.29
CA LEU A 20 -5.06 -0.74 -9.57
C LEU A 20 -5.29 -0.45 -11.06
N ARG A 21 -4.60 -1.17 -11.95
CA ARG A 21 -4.79 -1.02 -13.41
C ARG A 21 -6.18 -1.42 -13.87
N ARG A 22 -6.75 -2.49 -13.31
CA ARG A 22 -8.14 -2.91 -13.60
C ARG A 22 -9.15 -1.82 -13.22
N LYS A 23 -8.88 -1.07 -12.15
CA LYS A 23 -9.67 0.10 -11.72
C LYS A 23 -9.36 1.38 -12.51
N GLY A 24 -8.50 1.30 -13.54
CA GLY A 24 -8.22 2.41 -14.45
C GLY A 24 -7.06 3.31 -14.04
N TYR A 25 -6.36 3.01 -12.95
CA TYR A 25 -5.22 3.81 -12.51
C TYR A 25 -3.99 3.62 -13.40
N ARG A 26 -3.24 4.69 -13.61
CA ARG A 26 -1.86 4.64 -14.14
C ARG A 26 -0.93 4.36 -12.97
N THR A 27 -0.08 3.35 -13.10
CA THR A 27 0.77 2.85 -12.00
C THR A 27 2.26 2.94 -12.33
N MET A 28 3.07 3.40 -11.39
CA MET A 28 4.53 3.32 -11.39
C MET A 28 4.99 2.50 -10.18
N ILE A 29 6.00 1.63 -10.35
CA ILE A 29 6.61 0.89 -9.25
C ILE A 29 8.05 1.34 -9.10
N LYS A 30 8.49 1.54 -7.86
CA LYS A 30 9.89 1.75 -7.49
C LYS A 30 10.24 0.85 -6.31
N THR A 31 11.25 0.01 -6.47
CA THR A 31 11.87 -0.69 -5.35
C THR A 31 12.85 0.25 -4.66
N VAL A 32 12.76 0.36 -3.34
CA VAL A 32 13.60 1.22 -2.52
C VAL A 32 14.37 0.36 -1.52
N ASN A 33 15.67 0.66 -1.41
CA ASN A 33 16.55 0.12 -0.38
C ASN A 33 17.02 1.29 0.49
N GLU A 34 16.75 1.24 1.78
CA GLU A 34 17.14 2.26 2.77
C GLU A 34 17.86 1.60 3.96
N LYS A 35 18.53 2.39 4.79
CA LYS A 35 19.02 1.93 6.09
C LYS A 35 18.14 2.52 7.19
N ASP A 36 17.72 1.70 8.15
CA ASP A 36 17.06 2.21 9.36
C ASP A 36 18.03 2.93 10.30
N LEU A 37 17.48 3.48 11.39
CA LEU A 37 18.23 4.14 12.46
C LEU A 37 19.27 3.22 13.14
N PHE A 38 19.16 1.90 12.97
CA PHE A 38 20.09 0.90 13.49
C PHE A 38 21.07 0.39 12.43
N GLY A 39 21.03 0.94 11.21
CA GLY A 39 21.90 0.57 10.10
C GLY A 39 21.47 -0.70 9.34
N ASN A 40 20.29 -1.27 9.63
CA ASN A 40 19.79 -2.43 8.91
C ASN A 40 19.27 -2.03 7.53
N ASN A 41 19.64 -2.79 6.50
CA ASN A 41 19.09 -2.60 5.17
C ASN A 41 17.61 -3.01 5.14
N ILE A 42 16.75 -2.05 4.83
CA ILE A 42 15.33 -2.25 4.59
C ILE A 42 15.09 -2.19 3.09
N LYS A 43 14.37 -3.20 2.58
CA LYS A 43 13.85 -3.21 1.22
C LYS A 43 12.33 -3.11 1.24
N TYR A 44 11.77 -2.26 0.39
CA TYR A 44 10.33 -2.16 0.19
C TYR A 44 10.01 -1.78 -1.26
N ASP A 45 8.83 -2.19 -1.73
CA ASP A 45 8.29 -1.76 -3.00
C ASP A 45 7.30 -0.61 -2.76
N MET A 46 7.43 0.43 -3.57
CA MET A 46 6.51 1.56 -3.60
C MET A 46 5.73 1.55 -4.91
N ILE A 47 4.40 1.54 -4.82
CA ILE A 47 3.47 1.61 -5.93
C ILE A 47 2.81 2.97 -5.87
N HIS A 48 3.06 3.80 -6.88
CA HIS A 48 2.39 5.09 -7.04
C HIS A 48 1.33 4.96 -8.13
N ALA A 49 0.09 5.34 -7.82
CA ALA A 49 -1.06 5.16 -8.69
C ALA A 49 -1.87 6.45 -8.79
N ILE A 50 -2.21 6.86 -10.01
CA ILE A 50 -2.96 8.09 -10.30
C ILE A 50 -4.19 7.72 -11.12
N SER A 51 -5.37 8.19 -10.69
CA SER A 51 -6.63 8.01 -11.42
C SER A 51 -6.60 8.72 -12.78
N ARG A 52 -7.51 8.35 -13.69
CA ARG A 52 -7.52 8.93 -15.06
C ARG A 52 -7.82 10.42 -15.10
N ASP A 53 -8.62 10.90 -14.14
CA ASP A 53 -8.99 12.30 -13.96
C ASP A 53 -8.00 13.06 -13.06
N GLU A 54 -6.94 12.38 -12.59
CA GLU A 54 -5.88 12.91 -11.73
C GLU A 54 -6.38 13.42 -10.36
N ARG A 55 -7.61 13.11 -9.98
CA ARG A 55 -8.22 13.52 -8.71
C ARG A 55 -7.85 12.62 -7.54
N THR A 56 -7.51 11.37 -7.81
CA THR A 56 -7.14 10.38 -6.80
C THR A 56 -5.71 9.93 -7.01
N ILE A 57 -4.87 10.23 -6.04
CA ILE A 57 -3.47 9.77 -5.99
C ILE A 57 -3.34 8.81 -4.82
N ILE A 58 -2.82 7.61 -5.09
CA ILE A 58 -2.59 6.57 -4.08
C ILE A 58 -1.11 6.19 -4.11
N THR A 59 -0.44 6.27 -2.97
CA THR A 59 0.91 5.72 -2.78
C THR A 59 0.87 4.57 -1.80
N ILE A 60 1.25 3.37 -2.25
CA ILE A 60 1.31 2.17 -1.41
C ILE A 60 2.77 1.76 -1.22
N ARG A 61 3.22 1.64 0.02
CA ARG A 61 4.53 1.07 0.38
C ARG A 61 4.33 -0.31 1.00
N LEU A 62 5.01 -1.30 0.46
CA LEU A 62 4.96 -2.70 0.88
C LEU A 62 6.33 -3.14 1.37
N ARG A 63 6.43 -3.43 2.67
CA ARG A 63 7.65 -3.94 3.29
C ARG A 63 7.41 -5.35 3.82
N PHE A 64 8.29 -6.27 3.46
CA PHE A 64 8.32 -7.62 4.01
C PHE A 64 9.02 -7.66 5.37
N LEU A 65 8.42 -8.33 6.34
CA LEU A 65 8.91 -8.50 7.71
C LEU A 65 8.78 -9.98 8.14
N GLY A 66 9.18 -10.92 7.29
CA GLY A 66 9.03 -12.35 7.55
C GLY A 66 7.61 -12.85 7.27
N ASP A 67 6.87 -13.27 8.29
CA ASP A 67 5.50 -13.76 8.12
C ASP A 67 4.46 -12.64 7.89
N LYS A 68 4.88 -11.39 8.00
CA LYS A 68 4.03 -10.20 7.93
C LYS A 68 4.54 -9.18 6.93
N HIS A 69 3.63 -8.32 6.50
CA HIS A 69 3.92 -7.19 5.66
C HIS A 69 3.41 -5.91 6.32
N ARG A 70 4.26 -4.89 6.33
CA ARG A 70 3.83 -3.54 6.64
C ARG A 70 3.33 -2.87 5.36
N VAL A 71 2.11 -2.36 5.43
CA VAL A 71 1.47 -1.61 4.36
C VAL A 71 1.32 -0.17 4.84
N HIS A 72 1.82 0.77 4.05
CA HIS A 72 1.53 2.18 4.23
C HIS A 72 0.84 2.69 2.98
N ILE A 73 -0.27 3.40 3.15
CA ILE A 73 -1.06 3.97 2.07
C ILE A 73 -1.20 5.44 2.36
N SER A 74 -0.93 6.28 1.37
CA SER A 74 -1.44 7.65 1.37
C SER A 74 -2.37 7.85 0.20
N ALA A 75 -3.45 8.59 0.44
CA ALA A 75 -4.50 8.87 -0.51
C ALA A 75 -4.84 10.36 -0.47
N LYS A 76 -4.79 11.00 -1.64
CA LYS A 76 -5.30 12.36 -1.85
C LYS A 76 -6.54 12.27 -2.71
N THR A 77 -7.70 12.64 -2.15
CA THR A 77 -9.03 12.57 -2.78
C THR A 77 -9.96 13.62 -2.17
N SER A 78 -11.07 13.95 -2.83
CA SER A 78 -12.08 14.90 -2.33
C SER A 78 -13.01 14.34 -1.23
N HIS A 79 -12.85 13.07 -0.85
CA HIS A 79 -13.72 12.37 0.10
C HIS A 79 -12.91 11.69 1.21
N LEU A 80 -12.15 12.47 1.99
CA LEU A 80 -11.25 11.93 3.02
C LEU A 80 -12.00 11.42 4.27
N GLU A 81 -13.03 12.13 4.73
CA GLU A 81 -13.75 11.81 5.98
C GLU A 81 -14.39 10.40 5.95
N ASP A 82 -15.10 10.05 4.88
CA ASP A 82 -15.73 8.72 4.73
C ASP A 82 -14.73 7.57 4.53
N LEU A 83 -13.46 7.91 4.29
CA LEU A 83 -12.41 6.96 3.96
C LEU A 83 -11.68 6.48 5.21
N ALA A 84 -11.54 7.33 6.23
CA ALA A 84 -10.84 7.02 7.47
C ALA A 84 -11.49 5.82 8.18
N ASP A 85 -12.78 5.91 8.52
CA ASP A 85 -13.51 4.86 9.23
C ASP A 85 -13.44 3.51 8.51
N LYS A 86 -13.63 3.51 7.18
CA LYS A 86 -13.58 2.30 6.36
C LYS A 86 -12.19 1.66 6.32
N LEU A 87 -11.13 2.46 6.38
CA LEU A 87 -9.76 1.96 6.45
C LEU A 87 -9.45 1.42 7.86
N GLU A 88 -9.95 2.06 8.91
CA GLU A 88 -9.84 1.53 10.27
C GLU A 88 -10.54 0.18 10.43
N ASP A 89 -11.73 0.00 9.84
CA ASP A 89 -12.46 -1.28 9.78
C ASP A 89 -11.67 -2.41 9.08
N ILE A 90 -10.80 -2.06 8.14
CA ILE A 90 -9.92 -3.03 7.46
C ILE A 90 -8.73 -3.41 8.36
N GLY A 91 -8.44 -2.60 9.38
CA GLY A 91 -7.36 -2.79 10.35
C GLY A 91 -6.19 -1.83 10.16
N TYR A 92 -6.37 -0.73 9.44
CA TYR A 92 -5.37 0.33 9.39
C TYR A 92 -5.47 1.23 10.61
N ARG A 93 -4.35 1.84 10.97
CA ARG A 93 -4.33 3.05 11.78
C ARG A 93 -4.27 4.23 10.82
N VAL A 94 -5.26 5.11 10.90
CA VAL A 94 -5.38 6.26 10.01
C VAL A 94 -4.87 7.51 10.73
N VAL A 95 -4.15 8.33 9.99
CA VAL A 95 -3.79 9.69 10.35
C VAL A 95 -4.26 10.57 9.20
N ASP A 96 -5.34 11.28 9.46
CA ASP A 96 -5.94 12.27 8.56
C ASP A 96 -5.23 13.62 8.73
N THR A 97 -4.95 14.26 7.61
CA THR A 97 -4.70 15.71 7.53
C THR A 97 -5.65 16.31 6.51
N GLU A 98 -5.90 17.62 6.57
CA GLU A 98 -6.82 18.33 5.66
C GLU A 98 -6.54 18.11 4.16
N GLU A 99 -5.32 17.72 3.79
CA GLU A 99 -4.90 17.54 2.39
C GLU A 99 -4.69 16.08 1.94
N GLU A 100 -4.47 15.17 2.89
CA GLU A 100 -4.05 13.79 2.62
C GLU A 100 -4.43 12.88 3.78
N LEU A 101 -4.98 11.72 3.44
CA LEU A 101 -5.18 10.65 4.39
C LEU A 101 -4.01 9.67 4.30
N THR A 102 -3.38 9.40 5.43
CA THR A 102 -2.33 8.37 5.54
C THR A 102 -2.82 7.23 6.43
N ALA A 103 -2.54 6.00 6.03
CA ALA A 103 -3.01 4.80 6.70
C ALA A 103 -1.89 3.76 6.76
N SER A 104 -1.68 3.16 7.94
CA SER A 104 -0.65 2.14 8.13
C SER A 104 -1.18 0.90 8.83
N ALA A 105 -0.81 -0.27 8.33
CA ALA A 105 -1.17 -1.56 8.92
C ALA A 105 -0.03 -2.55 8.84
N MET A 106 -0.12 -3.60 9.66
CA MET A 106 0.70 -4.80 9.53
C MET A 106 -0.22 -5.99 9.37
N PHE A 107 -0.15 -6.66 8.22
CA PHE A 107 -0.97 -7.82 7.90
C PHE A 107 -0.11 -9.06 7.74
N GLU A 108 -0.67 -10.22 8.07
CA GLU A 108 -0.05 -11.50 7.74
C GLU A 108 -0.01 -11.70 6.23
N THR A 109 1.06 -12.34 5.73
CA THR A 109 1.26 -12.60 4.29
C THR A 109 0.06 -13.30 3.64
N ARG A 110 -0.59 -14.22 4.38
CA ARG A 110 -1.75 -14.98 3.91
C ARG A 110 -3.02 -14.15 3.69
N GLU A 111 -3.19 -13.05 4.43
CA GLU A 111 -4.39 -12.20 4.37
C GLU A 111 -4.21 -10.98 3.47
N LEU A 112 -2.95 -10.63 3.20
CA LEU A 112 -2.56 -9.36 2.62
C LEU A 112 -3.22 -9.03 1.29
N VAL A 113 -3.29 -9.98 0.36
CA VAL A 113 -3.94 -9.74 -0.94
C VAL A 113 -5.41 -9.36 -0.76
N SER A 114 -6.13 -10.04 0.13
CA SER A 114 -7.54 -9.75 0.40
C SER A 114 -7.73 -8.38 1.06
N LYS A 115 -6.86 -8.04 2.02
CA LYS A 115 -6.86 -6.73 2.71
C LYS A 115 -6.58 -5.59 1.73
N ILE A 116 -5.59 -5.74 0.85
CA ILE A 116 -5.30 -4.73 -0.18
C ILE A 116 -6.46 -4.58 -1.16
N LYS A 117 -7.08 -5.67 -1.61
CA LYS A 117 -8.27 -5.59 -2.49
C LYS A 117 -9.39 -4.78 -1.85
N ARG A 118 -9.76 -5.10 -0.60
CA ARG A 118 -10.78 -4.38 0.16
C ARG A 118 -10.39 -2.91 0.39
N THR A 119 -9.10 -2.64 0.59
CA THR A 119 -8.58 -1.26 0.69
C THR A 119 -8.80 -0.49 -0.62
N LEU A 120 -8.45 -1.08 -1.76
CA LEU A 120 -8.63 -0.45 -3.08
C LEU A 120 -10.11 -0.30 -3.46
N GLU A 121 -10.99 -1.17 -2.97
CA GLU A 121 -12.45 -1.03 -3.10
C GLU A 121 -13.00 0.11 -2.23
N THR A 122 -12.33 0.43 -1.13
CA THR A 122 -12.71 1.52 -0.25
C THR A 122 -12.29 2.88 -0.82
N ILE A 123 -11.11 2.95 -1.43
CA ILE A 123 -10.51 4.19 -1.97
C ILE A 123 -11.07 4.58 -3.35
N SER A 124 -11.56 3.61 -4.13
CA SER A 124 -12.11 3.86 -5.48
C SER A 124 -13.61 4.03 -5.46
#